data_AF-A0A8T5AHS1-F1
#
_entry.id   AF-A0A8T5AHS1-F1
#
_cell.length_a   1.000
_cell.length_b   1.000
_cell.length_c   1.000
_cell.angle_alpha   90.00
_cell.angle_beta   90.00
_cell.angle_gamma   90.00
#
_symmetry.space_group_name_H-M   'P 1'
#
loop_
_entity.id
_entity.type
_entity.pdbx_description
1 polymer ?
#
loop_
_entity_poly.entity_id
_entity_poly.type
_entity_poly.pdbx_seq_one_letter_code
_entity_poly.pdbx_strand_id
1 'polypeptide(L)'
;MTNIEDVLKRMPEYWLLMLMHSLCAVRPEVARTAEELAENVAMTIEYVRSTLSELCRGGYVTTVKDERGSPRYYVTGLGIIKVCSLFT
;
A
#
# COMPACT_ATOMS: atom_id res chain seq x y z
N MET A 1 26.29 -6.33 -4.21
CA MET A 1 24.96 -6.09 -4.84
C MET A 1 23.93 -6.13 -3.74
N THR A 2 23.35 -5.00 -3.38
CA THR A 2 22.26 -4.96 -2.39
C THR A 2 21.00 -5.54 -3.04
N ASN A 3 20.38 -6.54 -2.43
CA ASN A 3 19.11 -7.06 -2.91
C ASN A 3 18.05 -5.93 -2.84
N ILE A 4 17.32 -5.72 -3.92
CA ILE A 4 16.27 -4.69 -3.99
C ILE A 4 15.21 -4.92 -2.91
N GLU A 5 14.96 -6.19 -2.55
CA GLU A 5 14.06 -6.56 -1.45
C GLU A 5 14.56 -6.07 -0.09
N ASP A 6 15.89 -6.06 0.14
CA ASP A 6 16.47 -5.59 1.40
C ASP A 6 16.48 -4.05 1.49
N VAL A 7 16.58 -3.35 0.36
CA VAL A 7 16.42 -1.88 0.33
C VAL A 7 14.96 -1.52 0.61
N LEU A 8 14.03 -2.24 0.01
CA LEU A 8 12.61 -1.93 0.11
C LEU A 8 12.01 -2.35 1.45
N LYS A 9 12.56 -3.39 2.11
CA LYS A 9 12.30 -3.67 3.53
C LYS A 9 12.65 -2.49 4.46
N ARG A 10 13.62 -1.65 4.09
CA ARG A 10 14.01 -0.47 4.88
C ARG A 10 13.10 0.74 4.62
N MET A 11 12.21 0.67 3.62
CA MET A 11 11.22 1.71 3.31
C MET A 11 9.84 1.07 3.02
N PRO A 12 9.15 0.60 4.09
CA PRO A 12 7.92 -0.18 3.99
C PRO A 12 6.81 0.52 3.23
N GLU A 13 6.70 1.83 3.43
CA GLU A 13 5.72 2.70 2.80
C GLU A 13 5.83 2.68 1.28
N TYR A 14 7.05 2.72 0.74
CA TYR A 14 7.28 2.67 -0.71
C TYR A 14 7.00 1.29 -1.27
N TRP A 15 7.44 0.24 -0.57
CA TRP A 15 7.15 -1.14 -0.97
C TRP A 15 5.64 -1.40 -1.05
N LEU A 16 4.91 -1.03 0.00
CA LEU A 16 3.48 -1.24 0.07
C LEU A 16 2.73 -0.41 -0.97
N LEU A 17 3.13 0.84 -1.19
CA LEU A 17 2.53 1.70 -2.21
C LEU A 17 2.77 1.18 -3.63
N MET A 18 3.97 0.67 -3.93
CA MET A 18 4.30 0.02 -5.19
C MET A 18 3.50 -1.28 -5.39
N LEU A 19 3.36 -2.09 -4.35
CA LEU A 19 2.54 -3.30 -4.42
C LEU A 19 1.07 -2.96 -4.69
N MET A 20 0.49 -1.99 -3.97
CA MET A 20 -0.90 -1.60 -4.20
C MET A 20 -1.11 -1.10 -5.63
N HIS A 21 -0.15 -0.33 -6.16
CA HIS A 21 -0.16 0.10 -7.57
C HIS A 21 -0.08 -1.09 -8.54
N SER A 22 0.81 -2.07 -8.29
CA SER A 22 0.95 -3.26 -9.16
C SER A 22 -0.26 -4.18 -9.12
N LEU A 23 -0.99 -4.22 -8.00
CA LEU A 23 -2.28 -4.91 -7.85
C LEU A 23 -3.47 -4.13 -8.45
N CYS A 24 -3.20 -2.99 -9.11
CA CYS A 24 -4.20 -2.08 -9.65
C CYS A 24 -5.19 -1.55 -8.59
N ALA A 25 -4.83 -1.52 -7.31
CA ALA A 25 -5.66 -1.02 -6.22
C ALA A 25 -5.67 0.52 -6.23
N VAL A 26 -6.12 1.14 -7.33
CA VAL A 26 -6.07 2.58 -7.62
C VAL A 26 -7.46 3.23 -7.72
N ARG A 27 -8.51 2.45 -7.44
CA ARG A 27 -9.91 2.88 -7.42
C ARG A 27 -10.68 2.13 -6.32
N PRO A 28 -11.79 2.68 -5.78
CA PRO A 28 -12.58 2.05 -4.74
C PRO A 28 -13.03 0.62 -5.05
N GLU A 29 -13.42 0.35 -6.31
CA GLU A 29 -13.99 -0.93 -6.74
C GLU A 29 -12.97 -2.09 -6.72
N VAL A 30 -11.68 -1.75 -6.68
CA VAL A 30 -10.55 -2.68 -6.68
C VAL A 30 -9.69 -2.52 -5.42
N ALA A 31 -10.21 -1.85 -4.40
CA ALA A 31 -9.55 -1.66 -3.11
C ALA A 31 -9.28 -3.01 -2.41
N ARG A 32 -8.18 -3.09 -1.66
CA ARG A 32 -7.69 -4.33 -1.02
C ARG A 32 -7.79 -4.28 0.49
N THR A 33 -8.01 -5.40 1.15
CA THR A 33 -7.93 -5.49 2.61
C THR A 33 -6.46 -5.47 3.07
N ALA A 34 -6.21 -5.19 4.34
CA ALA A 34 -4.86 -5.27 4.88
C ALA A 34 -4.33 -6.70 4.85
N GLU A 35 -5.21 -7.69 5.01
CA GLU A 35 -4.93 -9.12 4.96
C GLU A 35 -4.48 -9.55 3.56
N GLU A 36 -5.23 -9.16 2.52
CA GLU A 36 -4.85 -9.42 1.12
C GLU A 36 -3.48 -8.80 0.80
N LEU A 37 -3.19 -7.60 1.31
CA LEU A 37 -1.90 -6.95 1.11
C LEU A 37 -0.76 -7.66 1.87
N ALA A 38 -1.02 -8.09 3.11
CA ALA A 38 -0.06 -8.83 3.92
C ALA A 38 0.31 -10.20 3.32
N GLU A 39 -0.59 -10.85 2.58
CA GLU A 39 -0.26 -12.08 1.86
C GLU A 39 0.75 -11.86 0.72
N ASN A 40 0.80 -10.64 0.17
CA ASN A 40 1.66 -10.28 -0.95
C ASN A 40 2.98 -9.63 -0.53
N VAL A 41 3.14 -9.32 0.77
CA VAL A 41 4.39 -8.81 1.33
C VAL A 41 4.90 -9.75 2.41
N ALA A 42 6.21 -9.93 2.52
CA ALA A 42 6.81 -10.66 3.63
C ALA A 42 6.82 -9.82 4.94
N MET A 43 5.67 -9.24 5.33
CA MET A 43 5.48 -8.41 6.51
C MET A 43 4.29 -8.90 7.33
N THR A 44 4.32 -8.67 8.65
CA THR A 44 3.18 -9.02 9.50
C THR A 44 1.99 -8.10 9.23
N ILE A 45 0.79 -8.59 9.50
CA ILE A 45 -0.45 -7.82 9.31
C ILE A 45 -0.46 -6.53 10.15
N GLU A 46 0.10 -6.55 11.36
CA GLU A 46 0.23 -5.37 12.22
C GLU A 46 1.11 -4.30 11.57
N TYR A 47 2.20 -4.73 10.93
CA TYR A 47 3.11 -3.83 10.26
C TYR A 47 2.50 -3.22 9.00
N VAL A 48 1.77 -4.03 8.22
CA VAL A 48 1.00 -3.55 7.07
C VAL A 48 -0.04 -2.53 7.51
N ARG A 49 -0.82 -2.81 8.56
CA ARG A 49 -1.83 -1.87 9.10
C ARG A 49 -1.21 -0.56 9.58
N SER A 50 -0.09 -0.61 10.28
CA SER A 50 0.66 0.58 10.70
C SER A 50 1.11 1.41 9.50
N THR A 51 1.69 0.75 8.49
CA THR A 51 2.16 1.40 7.25
C THR A 51 1.00 2.03 6.47
N LEU A 52 -0.15 1.33 6.36
CA LEU A 52 -1.36 1.88 5.75
C LEU A 52 -1.88 3.11 6.49
N SER A 53 -1.83 3.10 7.82
CA SER A 53 -2.22 4.26 8.64
C SER A 53 -1.36 5.47 8.31
N GLU A 54 -0.05 5.29 8.19
CA GLU A 54 0.89 6.34 7.80
C GLU A 54 0.69 6.84 6.37
N LEU A 55 0.47 5.93 5.42
CA LEU A 55 0.17 6.29 4.03
C LEU A 55 -1.17 7.04 3.89
N CYS A 56 -2.17 6.68 4.69
CA CYS A 56 -3.44 7.40 4.78
C CYS A 56 -3.24 8.80 5.36
N ARG A 57 -2.45 8.93 6.43
CA ARG A 57 -2.09 10.22 7.03
C ARG A 57 -1.36 11.12 6.03
N GLY A 58 -0.52 10.55 5.17
CA GLY A 58 0.15 11.25 4.06
C GLY A 58 -0.72 11.53 2.82
N GLY A 59 -1.96 11.03 2.79
CA GLY A 59 -2.88 11.19 1.65
C GLY A 59 -2.53 10.35 0.42
N TYR A 60 -1.59 9.42 0.52
CA TYR A 60 -1.17 8.54 -0.59
C TYR A 60 -2.09 7.34 -0.78
N VAL A 61 -2.70 6.88 0.30
CA VAL A 61 -3.70 5.81 0.33
C VAL A 61 -4.97 6.38 0.97
N THR A 62 -6.13 5.84 0.60
CA THR A 62 -7.38 6.12 1.28
C THR A 62 -8.21 4.85 1.39
N THR A 63 -9.32 4.94 2.12
CA THR A 63 -10.15 3.78 2.47
C THR A 63 -11.59 3.93 2.02
N VAL A 64 -12.17 2.82 1.57
CA VAL A 64 -13.62 2.59 1.57
C VAL A 64 -13.96 1.49 2.58
N LYS A 65 -15.21 1.43 3.02
CA LYS A 65 -15.68 0.31 3.85
C LYS A 65 -16.33 -0.74 2.97
N ASP A 66 -16.09 -2.01 3.29
CA ASP A 66 -16.87 -3.11 2.71
C ASP A 66 -18.25 -3.23 3.37
N GLU A 67 -19.04 -4.21 2.91
CA GLU A 67 -20.39 -4.50 3.43
C GLU A 67 -20.42 -4.84 4.92
N ARG A 68 -19.28 -5.26 5.50
CA ARG A 68 -19.12 -5.62 6.91
C ARG A 68 -18.54 -4.46 7.73
N GLY A 69 -18.28 -3.32 7.11
CA GLY A 69 -17.69 -2.15 7.74
C GLY A 69 -16.16 -2.20 7.85
N SER A 70 -15.50 -3.23 7.30
CA SER A 70 -14.06 -3.38 7.33
C SER A 70 -13.39 -2.47 6.28
N PRO A 71 -12.22 -1.87 6.59
CA PRO A 71 -11.55 -0.98 5.67
C PRO A 71 -10.91 -1.75 4.50
N ARG A 72 -11.15 -1.25 3.28
CA ARG A 72 -10.41 -1.60 2.06
C ARG A 72 -9.66 -0.37 1.57
N TYR A 73 -8.42 -0.57 1.14
CA TYR A 73 -7.45 0.47 0.84
C TYR A 73 -7.20 0.56 -0.66
N TYR A 74 -7.12 1.78 -1.18
CA TYR A 74 -6.69 2.05 -2.55
C TYR A 74 -5.80 3.30 -2.61
N VAL A 75 -4.92 3.33 -3.61
CA VAL A 75 -3.97 4.41 -3.86
C VAL A 75 -4.70 5.62 -4.44
N THR A 76 -4.42 6.80 -3.91
CA THR A 76 -4.98 8.07 -4.42
C THR A 76 -4.18 8.57 -5.63
N GLY A 77 -4.66 9.63 -6.29
CA GLY A 77 -3.86 10.30 -7.33
C GLY A 77 -2.49 10.79 -6.81
N LEU A 78 -2.43 11.28 -5.57
CA LEU A 78 -1.17 11.68 -4.94
C LEU A 78 -0.25 10.47 -4.69
N GLY A 79 -0.82 9.33 -4.28
CA GLY A 79 -0.08 8.08 -4.14
C GLY A 79 0.49 7.57 -5.47
N ILE A 80 -0.26 7.65 -6.56
CA ILE A 80 0.21 7.27 -7.90
C ILE A 80 1.40 8.14 -8.31
N ILE A 81 1.30 9.47 -8.15
CA ILE A 81 2.41 10.40 -8.43
C ILE A 81 3.66 10.02 -7.60
N LYS A 82 3.47 9.72 -6.31
CA LYS A 82 4.56 9.31 -5.42
C LYS A 82 5.21 8.00 -5.88
N VAL A 83 4.45 6.99 -6.28
CA VAL A 83 4.98 5.74 -6.86
C VAL A 83 5.77 6.03 -8.13
N CYS A 84 5.22 6.79 -9.07
CA CYS A 84 5.91 7.13 -10.32
C CYS A 84 7.23 7.86 -10.08
N SER A 85 7.29 8.73 -9.05
CA SER A 85 8.52 9.45 -8.67
C SER A 85 9.64 8.55 -8.14
N LEU A 86 9.36 7.29 -7.77
CA LEU A 86 10.40 6.35 -7.33
C LEU A 86 11.22 5.78 -8.50
N PHE A 87 10.73 5.94 -9.73
CA PHE A 87 11.36 5.40 -10.94
C PHE A 87 12.08 6.48 -11.78
N THR A 88 12.14 7.73 -11.31
CA THR A 88 12.78 8.87 -11.99
C THR A 88 13.84 9.49 -11.09
#